data_AF-Q1GK39-F1
#
_entry.id   AF-Q1GK39-F1
#
_cell.length_a   1.000
_cell.length_b   1.000
_cell.length_c   1.000
_cell.angle_alpha   90.00
_cell.angle_beta   90.00
_cell.angle_gamma   90.00
#
_symmetry.space_group_name_H-M   'P 1'
#
loop_
_entity.id
_entity.type
_entity.pdbx_description
1 polymer ?
#
loop_
_entity_poly.entity_id
_entity_poly.type
_entity_poly.pdbx_seq_one_letter_code
_entity_poly.pdbx_strand_id
1 'polypeptide(L)'
;MRAVLMFGASIIVLAACSSGTSEGQVSVSYDNGAFSGKAGSNWSDEELRSNSFGVLCGEDGKVADLAISRDSKGVATISGKCV
;
A
#
# COMPACT_ATOMS: atom_id res chain seq x y z
N MET A 1 -27.88 19.89 39.90
CA MET A 1 -27.25 20.42 38.66
C MET A 1 -25.81 19.91 38.68
N ARG A 2 -25.52 18.70 38.15
CA ARG A 2 -24.97 18.44 36.81
C ARG A 2 -23.80 19.35 36.43
N ALA A 3 -22.57 18.84 36.54
CA ALA A 3 -21.56 18.87 35.48
C ALA A 3 -20.34 18.02 35.90
N VAL A 4 -20.37 16.74 35.55
CA VAL A 4 -19.19 15.89 35.41
C VAL A 4 -18.70 16.10 33.98
N LEU A 5 -17.48 16.58 33.78
CA LEU A 5 -16.80 16.43 32.50
C LEU A 5 -15.41 15.85 32.74
N MET A 6 -15.38 14.55 32.51
CA MET A 6 -14.23 13.67 32.47
C MET A 6 -13.13 14.25 31.58
N PHE A 7 -11.90 14.27 32.11
CA PHE A 7 -10.69 14.43 31.32
C PHE A 7 -10.58 13.25 30.35
N GLY A 8 -11.03 13.48 29.11
CA GLY A 8 -10.96 12.51 28.01
C GLY A 8 -9.53 12.31 27.56
N ALA A 9 -8.84 11.34 28.17
CA ALA A 9 -7.64 10.74 27.61
C ALA A 9 -8.08 9.75 26.52
N SER A 10 -8.40 10.27 25.33
CA SER A 10 -8.58 9.47 24.12
C SER A 10 -7.23 8.92 23.69
N ILE A 11 -6.85 7.76 24.23
CA ILE A 11 -5.80 6.92 23.64
C ILE A 11 -6.41 6.31 22.38
N ILE A 12 -6.32 7.05 21.27
CA ILE A 12 -6.57 6.52 19.93
C ILE A 12 -5.39 5.59 19.64
N VAL A 13 -5.52 4.32 20.02
CA VAL A 13 -4.68 3.26 19.48
C VAL A 13 -5.06 3.15 18.02
N LEU A 14 -4.37 3.90 17.15
CA LEU A 14 -4.31 3.56 15.74
C LEU A 14 -3.67 2.18 15.70
N ALA A 15 -4.52 1.15 15.64
CA ALA A 15 -4.17 -0.15 15.13
C ALA A 15 -3.64 0.09 13.72
N ALA A 16 -2.33 0.32 13.62
CA ALA A 16 -1.60 0.07 12.41
C ALA A 16 -1.83 -1.42 12.15
N CYS A 17 -2.80 -1.74 11.30
CA CYS A 17 -2.85 -3.02 10.63
C CYS A 17 -1.52 -3.16 9.90
N SER A 18 -0.53 -3.73 10.59
CA SER A 18 0.67 -4.27 10.00
C SER A 18 0.22 -5.53 9.25
N SER A 19 -0.45 -5.32 8.12
CA SER A 19 -0.50 -6.27 7.02
C SER A 19 0.93 -6.36 6.48
N GLY A 20 1.80 -6.99 7.28
CA GLY A 20 3.18 -7.25 6.91
C GLY A 20 3.13 -8.20 5.73
N THR A 21 3.49 -7.69 4.56
CA THR A 21 3.64 -8.51 3.38
C THR A 21 4.82 -9.44 3.61
N SER A 22 4.56 -10.75 3.60
CA SER A 22 5.60 -11.78 3.72
C SER A 22 6.63 -11.64 2.60
N GLU A 23 7.85 -12.11 2.81
CA GLU A 23 9.00 -11.84 1.92
C GLU A 23 8.76 -12.19 0.44
N GLY A 24 8.02 -13.26 0.16
CA GLY A 24 7.65 -13.68 -1.21
C GLY A 24 6.26 -13.23 -1.68
N GLN A 25 5.50 -12.50 -0.87
CA GLN A 25 4.15 -12.09 -1.22
C GLN A 25 4.15 -10.72 -1.90
N VAL A 26 3.22 -10.52 -2.83
CA VAL A 26 2.83 -9.21 -3.36
C VAL A 26 1.35 -9.06 -3.13
N SER A 27 0.95 -7.94 -2.53
CA SER A 27 -0.46 -7.57 -2.38
C SER A 27 -0.65 -6.20 -3.01
N VAL A 28 -1.55 -6.11 -3.97
CA VAL A 28 -1.92 -4.86 -4.61
C VAL A 28 -3.43 -4.72 -4.56
N SER A 29 -3.89 -3.54 -4.19
CA SER A 29 -5.27 -3.15 -4.23
C SER A 29 -5.44 -2.06 -5.28
N TYR A 30 -6.51 -2.18 -6.07
CA TYR A 30 -6.89 -1.19 -7.05
C TYR A 30 -8.18 -0.52 -6.58
N ASP A 31 -8.20 0.80 -6.60
CA ASP A 31 -9.36 1.63 -6.27
C ASP A 31 -9.43 2.81 -7.24
N ASN A 32 -10.53 2.88 -7.99
CA ASN A 32 -10.92 4.03 -8.81
C ASN A 32 -9.79 4.66 -9.67
N GLY A 33 -9.07 3.85 -10.45
CA GLY A 33 -8.01 4.33 -11.34
C GLY A 33 -6.64 4.51 -10.67
N ALA A 34 -6.50 4.15 -9.41
CA ALA A 34 -5.22 4.09 -8.71
C ALA A 34 -5.00 2.70 -8.12
N PHE A 35 -3.73 2.28 -8.03
CA PHE A 35 -3.37 1.09 -7.30
C PHE A 35 -2.32 1.39 -6.26
N SER A 36 -2.37 0.66 -5.15
CA SER A 36 -1.36 0.70 -4.10
C SER A 36 -1.19 -0.68 -3.50
N GLY A 37 0.02 -0.97 -3.05
CA GLY A 37 0.36 -2.31 -2.61
C GLY A 37 1.67 -2.38 -1.87
N LYS A 38 1.97 -3.57 -1.40
CA LYS A 38 3.24 -3.91 -0.78
C LYS A 38 3.75 -5.24 -1.35
N ALA A 39 5.05 -5.31 -1.52
CA ALA A 39 5.79 -6.51 -1.89
C ALA A 39 6.86 -6.79 -0.86
N GLY A 40 7.01 -8.06 -0.50
CA GLY A 40 8.03 -8.50 0.43
C GLY A 40 9.45 -8.26 -0.09
N SER A 41 10.42 -8.41 0.82
CA SER A 41 11.85 -8.16 0.58
C SER A 41 12.48 -9.00 -0.52
N ASN A 42 11.88 -10.13 -0.93
CA ASN A 42 12.43 -10.99 -1.98
C ASN A 42 12.18 -10.46 -3.40
N TRP A 43 11.31 -9.47 -3.57
CA TRP A 43 11.02 -8.88 -4.87
C TRP A 43 11.96 -7.72 -5.15
N SER A 44 12.66 -7.74 -6.29
CA SER A 44 13.50 -6.62 -6.76
C SER A 44 12.68 -5.52 -7.45
N ASP A 45 13.24 -4.32 -7.58
CA ASP A 45 12.56 -3.21 -8.27
C ASP A 45 12.31 -3.53 -9.75
N GLU A 46 13.24 -4.22 -10.42
CA GLU A 46 13.04 -4.69 -11.79
C GLU A 46 11.90 -5.71 -11.89
N GLU A 47 11.82 -6.68 -10.98
CA GLU A 47 10.72 -7.66 -10.96
C GLU A 47 9.37 -7.01 -10.65
N LEU A 48 9.36 -5.97 -9.82
CA LEU A 48 8.14 -5.20 -9.56
C LEU A 48 7.73 -4.36 -10.77
N ARG A 49 8.67 -3.70 -11.46
CA ARG A 49 8.36 -2.96 -12.69
C ARG A 49 7.95 -3.87 -13.84
N SER A 50 8.55 -5.06 -13.91
CA SER A 50 8.20 -6.10 -14.87
C SER A 50 6.93 -6.85 -14.48
N ASN A 51 6.50 -6.78 -13.22
CA ASN A 51 5.19 -7.24 -12.81
C ASN A 51 4.18 -6.38 -13.54
N SER A 52 3.36 -7.01 -14.37
CA SER A 52 2.40 -6.34 -15.23
C SER A 52 1.26 -5.72 -14.41
N PHE A 53 1.53 -4.70 -13.59
CA PHE A 53 0.50 -3.91 -12.89
C PHE A 53 -0.49 -3.30 -13.90
N GLY A 54 -0.14 -3.23 -15.18
CA GLY A 54 -1.06 -2.94 -16.28
C GLY A 54 -2.28 -3.87 -16.34
N VAL A 55 -2.21 -5.10 -15.83
CA VAL A 55 -3.40 -5.98 -15.70
C VAL A 55 -4.47 -5.36 -14.80
N LEU A 56 -4.08 -4.49 -13.85
CA LEU A 56 -5.00 -3.77 -12.98
C LEU A 56 -5.68 -2.61 -13.69
N CYS A 57 -5.08 -2.10 -14.78
CA CYS A 57 -5.57 -0.94 -15.52
C CYS A 57 -6.58 -1.29 -16.62
N GLY A 58 -6.88 -2.58 -16.83
CA GLY A 58 -7.77 -3.03 -17.90
C GLY A 58 -7.08 -3.13 -19.27
N GLU A 59 -7.85 -3.45 -20.31
CA GLU A 59 -7.32 -3.78 -21.65
C GLU A 59 -6.59 -2.62 -22.33
N ASP A 60 -7.03 -1.39 -22.08
CA ASP A 60 -6.49 -0.16 -22.70
C ASP A 60 -5.74 0.76 -21.71
N GLY A 61 -5.84 0.50 -20.41
CA GLY A 61 -5.29 1.39 -19.39
C GLY A 61 -3.78 1.20 -19.21
N LYS A 62 -3.04 2.31 -19.17
CA LYS A 62 -1.59 2.29 -18.93
C LYS A 62 -1.28 2.67 -17.49
N VAL A 63 -0.23 2.07 -16.95
CA VAL A 63 0.31 2.52 -15.66
C VAL A 63 1.04 3.84 -15.86
N ALA A 64 0.57 4.88 -15.18
CA ALA A 64 1.24 6.16 -15.00
C ALA A 64 1.69 6.31 -13.53
N ASP A 65 2.67 7.17 -13.30
CA ASP A 65 3.15 7.55 -11.96
C ASP A 65 3.54 6.36 -11.05
N LEU A 66 4.11 5.29 -11.63
CA LEU A 66 4.58 4.14 -10.85
C LEU A 66 5.70 4.58 -9.89
N ALA A 67 5.40 4.52 -8.60
CA ALA A 67 6.34 4.76 -7.53
C ALA A 67 6.57 3.47 -6.75
N ILE A 68 7.85 3.18 -6.51
CA ILE A 68 8.31 2.06 -5.68
C ILE A 68 9.22 2.66 -4.62
N SER A 69 8.93 2.39 -3.36
CA SER A 69 9.73 2.86 -2.21
C SER A 69 9.95 1.73 -1.24
N ARG A 70 11.16 1.56 -0.73
CA ARG A 70 11.51 0.48 0.21
C ARG A 70 11.66 1.00 1.62
N ASP A 71 11.20 0.20 2.57
CA ASP A 71 11.45 0.45 3.99
C ASP A 71 12.78 -0.15 4.46
N SER A 72 13.10 0.06 5.74
CA SER A 72 14.33 -0.44 6.37
C SER A 72 14.41 -1.96 6.50
N LYS A 73 13.31 -2.68 6.22
CA LYS A 73 13.23 -4.15 6.19
C LYS A 73 13.26 -4.71 4.77
N GLY A 74 13.39 -3.84 3.75
CA GLY A 74 13.42 -4.21 2.35
C GLY A 74 12.04 -4.41 1.72
N VAL A 75 10.95 -4.20 2.46
CA VAL A 75 9.58 -4.31 1.95
C VAL A 75 9.33 -3.13 1.01
N ALA A 76 8.94 -3.43 -0.23
CA ALA A 76 8.62 -2.43 -1.22
C ALA A 76 7.15 -2.01 -1.08
N THR A 77 6.90 -0.72 -1.03
CA THR A 77 5.57 -0.11 -1.19
C THR A 77 5.46 0.36 -2.63
N ILE A 78 4.40 -0.09 -3.30
CA ILE A 78 4.13 0.16 -4.70
C ILE A 78 2.89 1.04 -4.78
N SER A 79 2.91 2.03 -5.66
CA SER A 79 1.72 2.82 -5.98
C SER A 79 1.79 3.30 -7.42
N GLY A 80 0.64 3.49 -8.05
CA GLY A 80 0.56 4.09 -9.37
C GLY A 80 -0.88 4.42 -9.75
N LYS A 81 -1.05 4.96 -10.94
CA LYS A 81 -2.35 5.29 -11.53
C LYS A 81 -2.53 4.56 -12.85
N CYS A 82 -3.78 4.33 -13.20
CA CYS A 82 -4.20 3.85 -14.50
C CYS A 82 -4.75 5.05 -15.28
N VAL A 83 -4.24 5.26 -16.49
CA VAL A 83 -4.64 6.36 -17.40
C VAL A 83 -5.02 5.84 -18.77
#